data_AF-A0A1Z8VCV2-F1
#
_entry.id   AF-A0A1Z8VCV2-F1
#
_cell.length_a   1.000
_cell.length_b   1.000
_cell.length_c   1.000
_cell.angle_alpha   90.00
_cell.angle_beta   90.00
_cell.angle_gamma   90.00
#
_symmetry.space_group_name_H-M   'P 1'
#
loop_
_entity.id
_entity.type
_entity.pdbx_description
1 polymer ?
#
loop_
_entity_poly.entity_id
_entity_poly.type
_entity_poly.pdbx_seq_one_letter_code
_entity_poly.pdbx_strand_id
1 'polypeptide(L)'
;MNQKKIFSGLIVVVALSAVAWLIFSYKNASDELSHRESDKAVLQKDIEELRKEANSNRKYLEKLRKDPDFQDATARQELGYGKDGERVYRFPEETK
;
A
#
# COMPACT_ATOMS: atom_id res chain seq x y z
N MET A 1 -20.66 -15.00 60.58
CA MET A 1 -19.87 -14.20 59.62
C MET A 1 -20.81 -13.22 58.92
N ASN A 2 -20.61 -11.91 59.07
CA ASN A 2 -21.60 -10.89 58.67
C ASN A 2 -21.83 -10.90 57.15
N GLN A 3 -23.00 -11.39 56.71
CA GLN A 3 -23.34 -11.52 55.28
C GLN A 3 -23.13 -10.22 54.50
N LYS A 4 -23.37 -9.06 55.11
CA LYS A 4 -23.12 -7.74 54.50
C LYS A 4 -21.65 -7.53 54.09
N LYS A 5 -20.68 -8.05 54.85
CA LYS A 5 -19.25 -7.99 54.53
C LYS A 5 -18.86 -8.92 53.39
N ILE A 6 -19.57 -10.05 53.25
CA ILE A 6 -19.37 -11.01 52.16
C ILE A 6 -19.89 -10.41 50.85
N PHE A 7 -21.08 -9.81 50.87
CA PHE A 7 -21.66 -9.11 49.71
C PHE A 7 -20.83 -7.89 49.29
N SER A 8 -20.33 -7.08 50.22
CA SER A 8 -19.47 -5.94 49.87
C SER A 8 -18.14 -6.40 49.27
N GLY A 9 -17.55 -7.48 49.80
CA GLY A 9 -16.34 -8.06 49.22
C GLY A 9 -16.54 -8.58 47.81
N LEU A 10 -17.68 -9.24 47.55
CA LEU A 10 -18.03 -9.75 46.22
C LEU A 10 -18.17 -8.61 45.19
N ILE A 11 -18.82 -7.51 45.57
CA ILE A 11 -18.98 -6.33 44.71
C ILE A 11 -17.63 -5.73 44.33
N VAL A 12 -16.69 -5.64 45.28
CA VAL A 12 -15.35 -5.11 45.02
C VAL A 12 -14.58 -6.01 44.06
N VAL A 13 -14.67 -7.33 44.21
CA VAL A 13 -14.01 -8.28 43.31
C VAL A 13 -14.58 -8.18 41.89
N VAL A 14 -15.91 -8.10 41.75
CA VAL A 14 -16.55 -7.93 40.44
C VAL A 14 -16.14 -6.60 39.81
N ALA A 15 -16.14 -5.51 40.58
CA ALA A 15 -15.70 -4.20 40.09
C ALA A 15 -14.24 -4.22 39.62
N LEU A 16 -13.33 -4.84 40.37
CA LEU A 16 -11.92 -4.99 39.99
C LEU A 16 -11.76 -5.82 38.72
N SER A 17 -12.54 -6.91 38.58
CA SER A 17 -12.49 -7.75 37.38
C SER A 17 -13.00 -7.01 36.12
N ALA A 18 -14.02 -6.16 36.27
CA ALA A 18 -14.53 -5.32 35.18
C ALA A 18 -13.50 -4.25 34.76
N VAL A 19 -12.82 -3.63 35.72
CA VAL A 19 -11.75 -2.65 35.43
C VAL A 19 -10.58 -3.33 34.70
N ALA A 20 -10.16 -4.51 35.15
CA ALA A 20 -9.11 -5.28 34.50
C ALA A 20 -9.47 -5.64 33.05
N TRP A 21 -10.72 -6.06 32.82
CA TRP A 21 -11.21 -6.35 31.46
C TRP A 21 -11.17 -5.11 30.57
N LEU A 22 -11.62 -3.96 31.07
CA LEU A 22 -11.62 -2.70 30.32
C LEU A 22 -10.20 -2.30 29.88
N ILE A 23 -9.22 -2.38 30.79
CA ILE A 23 -7.82 -2.08 30.48
C ILE A 23 -7.28 -3.02 29.40
N PHE A 24 -7.58 -4.32 29.49
CA PHE A 24 -7.17 -5.29 28.47
C PHE A 24 -7.80 -4.99 27.10
N SER A 25 -9.10 -4.69 27.08
CA SER A 25 -9.82 -4.35 25.84
C SER A 25 -9.32 -3.05 25.19
N TYR A 26 -8.92 -2.07 25.99
CA TYR A 26 -8.39 -0.79 25.50
C TYR A 26 -7.02 -0.96 24.82
N LYS A 27 -6.17 -1.85 25.35
CA LYS A 27 -4.87 -2.15 24.73
C LYS A 27 -5.02 -2.78 23.35
N ASN A 28 -5.96 -3.72 23.19
CA ASN A 28 -6.20 -4.33 21.87
C ASN A 28 -6.72 -3.31 20.85
N ALA A 29 -7.60 -2.39 21.27
CA ALA A 29 -8.14 -1.35 20.39
C ALA A 29 -7.10 -0.31 19.94
N SER A 30 -6.10 -0.03 20.78
CA SER A 30 -5.04 0.95 20.48
C SER A 30 -3.94 0.36 19.58
N ASP A 31 -3.63 -0.93 19.73
CA ASP A 31 -2.63 -1.60 18.88
C ASP A 31 -3.14 -1.80 17.43
N GLU A 32 -4.45 -1.97 17.27
CA GLU A 32 -5.06 -2.03 15.94
C GLU A 32 -5.12 -0.65 15.25
N LEU A 33 -5.17 0.44 16.03
CA LEU A 33 -5.16 1.80 15.47
C LEU A 33 -3.79 2.14 14.88
N SER A 34 -2.70 1.75 15.55
CA SER A 34 -1.33 2.03 15.10
C SER A 34 -0.98 1.29 13.81
N HIS A 35 -1.37 0.02 13.69
CA HIS A 35 -1.24 -0.75 12.45
C HIS A 35 -2.00 -0.09 11.30
N ARG A 36 -3.27 0.28 11.54
CA ARG A 36 -4.10 0.95 10.53
C ARG A 36 -3.56 2.30 10.08
N GLU A 37 -2.84 3.03 10.93
CA GLU A 37 -2.18 4.28 10.53
C GLU A 37 -0.97 4.04 9.63
N SER A 38 -0.15 3.04 9.96
CA SER A 38 1.01 2.66 9.14
C SER A 38 0.58 2.16 7.75
N ASP A 39 -0.47 1.32 7.69
CA ASP A 39 -1.00 0.79 6.45
C ASP A 39 -1.56 1.90 5.56
N LYS A 40 -2.24 2.89 6.15
CA LYS A 40 -2.76 4.05 5.41
C LYS A 40 -1.66 4.85 4.73
N ALA A 41 -0.53 5.05 5.39
CA ALA A 41 0.59 5.81 4.81
C ALA A 41 1.20 5.08 3.61
N VAL A 42 1.38 3.76 3.71
CA VAL A 42 1.87 2.92 2.61
C VAL A 42 0.87 2.93 1.45
N LEU A 43 -0.41 2.67 1.74
CA LEU A 43 -1.48 2.68 0.74
C LEU A 43 -1.60 4.03 0.01
N GLN A 44 -1.45 5.15 0.72
CA GLN A 44 -1.46 6.47 0.10
C GLN A 44 -0.29 6.68 -0.86
N LYS A 45 0.91 6.25 -0.45
CA LYS A 45 2.10 6.31 -1.30
C LYS A 45 1.92 5.47 -2.57
N ASP A 46 1.39 4.25 -2.43
CA ASP A 46 1.15 3.36 -3.57
C ASP A 46 0.13 3.96 -4.55
N ILE A 47 -0.94 4.58 -4.04
CA ILE A 47 -1.91 5.30 -4.88
C ILE A 47 -1.26 6.45 -5.64
N GLU A 48 -0.37 7.20 -4.99
CA GLU A 48 0.34 8.31 -5.62
C GLU A 48 1.27 7.82 -6.74
N GLU A 49 2.03 6.75 -6.47
CA GLU A 49 2.93 6.13 -7.44
C GLU A 49 2.18 5.57 -8.64
N LEU A 50 1.10 4.82 -8.41
CA LEU A 50 0.24 4.29 -9.46
C LEU A 50 -0.42 5.40 -10.29
N ARG A 51 -0.84 6.50 -9.66
CA ARG A 51 -1.38 7.66 -10.39
C ARG A 51 -0.32 8.33 -11.25
N LYS A 52 0.91 8.44 -10.75
CA LYS A 52 2.03 9.00 -11.51
C LYS A 52 2.35 8.15 -12.73
N GLU A 53 2.40 6.82 -12.56
CA GLU A 53 2.62 5.86 -13.63
C GLU A 53 1.48 5.87 -14.67
N ALA A 54 0.23 5.86 -14.22
CA ALA A 54 -0.92 5.97 -15.12
C ALA A 54 -0.88 7.26 -15.95
N ASN A 55 -0.47 8.38 -15.34
CA ASN A 55 -0.34 9.66 -16.02
C ASN A 55 0.83 9.67 -17.02
N SER A 56 1.99 9.10 -16.68
CA SER A 56 3.10 8.95 -17.63
C SER A 56 2.71 8.08 -18.82
N ASN A 57 2.05 6.95 -18.57
CA ASN A 57 1.59 6.03 -19.61
C ASN A 57 0.55 6.70 -20.51
N ARG A 58 -0.38 7.48 -19.93
CA ARG A 58 -1.35 8.24 -20.71
C ARG A 58 -0.70 9.28 -21.62
N LYS A 59 0.31 10.01 -21.12
CA LYS A 59 1.08 10.97 -21.93
C LYS A 59 1.87 10.28 -23.03
N TYR A 60 2.45 9.11 -22.74
CA TYR A 60 3.14 8.29 -23.73
C TYR A 60 2.18 7.85 -24.85
N LEU A 61 1.02 7.30 -24.50
CA LEU A 61 0.00 6.90 -25.47
C LEU A 61 -0.55 8.09 -26.27
N GLU A 62 -0.67 9.27 -25.65
CA GLU A 62 -1.09 10.47 -26.36
C GLU A 62 -0.07 10.89 -27.43
N LYS A 63 1.23 10.87 -27.09
CA LYS A 63 2.30 11.10 -28.08
C LYS A 63 2.27 10.04 -29.16
N LEU A 64 2.19 8.77 -28.79
CA LEU A 64 2.08 7.66 -29.72
C LEU A 64 0.90 7.82 -30.68
N ARG A 65 -0.23 8.36 -30.23
CA ARG A 65 -1.39 8.58 -31.11
C ARG A 65 -1.24 9.79 -32.04
N LYS A 66 -0.57 10.87 -31.61
CA LYS A 66 -0.57 12.16 -32.29
C LYS A 66 0.68 12.45 -33.13
N ASP A 67 1.81 11.83 -32.79
CA ASP A 67 3.12 12.13 -33.36
C ASP A 67 3.61 10.98 -34.27
N PRO A 68 3.65 11.18 -35.60
CA PRO A 68 4.09 10.16 -36.55
C PRO A 68 5.58 9.78 -36.39
N ASP A 69 6.44 10.73 -36.06
CA ASP A 69 7.88 10.48 -35.89
C ASP A 69 8.12 9.62 -34.64
N PHE A 70 7.34 9.88 -33.59
CA PHE A 70 7.35 9.09 -32.37
C PHE A 70 6.82 7.66 -32.59
N GLN A 71 5.80 7.49 -33.44
CA GLN A 71 5.30 6.17 -33.84
C GLN A 71 6.37 5.36 -34.55
N ASP A 72 7.03 5.95 -35.55
CA ASP A 72 8.07 5.28 -36.34
C ASP A 72 9.27 4.92 -35.46
N ALA A 73 9.70 5.83 -34.58
CA ALA A 73 10.75 5.54 -33.61
C ALA A 73 10.39 4.40 -32.65
N THR A 74 9.15 4.39 -32.13
CA THR A 74 8.65 3.32 -31.25
C THR A 74 8.57 1.98 -31.99
N ALA A 75 8.05 1.97 -33.21
CA ALA A 75 7.96 0.77 -34.04
C ALA A 75 9.34 0.20 -34.38
N ARG A 76 10.30 1.07 -34.72
CA ARG A 76 11.70 0.65 -34.94
C ARG A 76 12.30 0.03 -33.69
N GLN A 77 12.08 0.63 -32.52
CA GLN A 77 12.58 0.09 -31.25
C GLN A 77 11.99 -1.29 -30.93
N GLU A 78 10.68 -1.48 -31.05
CA GLU A 78 9.99 -2.77 -30.83
C GLU A 78 10.44 -3.86 -31.82
N LEU A 79 10.65 -3.48 -33.09
CA LEU A 79 11.16 -4.40 -34.11
C LEU A 79 12.68 -4.63 -34.02
N GLY A 80 13.36 -3.92 -33.10
CA GLY A 80 14.80 -4.01 -32.91
C GLY A 80 15.61 -3.46 -34.09
N TYR A 81 15.09 -2.47 -34.79
CA TYR A 81 15.76 -1.69 -35.83
C TYR A 81 16.18 -0.30 -35.29
N GLY A 82 17.31 0.21 -35.78
CA GLY A 82 17.78 1.58 -35.51
C GLY A 82 17.77 2.42 -36.78
N LYS A 83 17.82 3.75 -36.64
CA LYS A 83 18.05 4.63 -37.80
C LYS A 83 19.51 4.54 -38.25
N ASP A 84 19.79 4.95 -39.49
CA ASP A 84 21.17 5.09 -39.98
C ASP A 84 22.02 5.91 -38.99
N GLY A 85 23.07 5.29 -38.45
CA GLY A 85 23.97 5.87 -37.46
C GLY A 85 23.65 5.56 -35.99
N GLU A 86 22.53 4.89 -35.67
CA GLU A 86 22.17 4.51 -34.30
C GLU A 86 22.69 3.10 -33.94
N ARG A 87 23.16 2.94 -32.69
CA ARG A 87 23.60 1.64 -32.16
C ARG A 87 22.45 0.99 -31.38
N VAL A 88 21.92 -0.11 -31.91
CA VAL A 88 20.87 -0.91 -31.26
C VAL A 88 21.50 -1.92 -30.29
N TYR A 89 21.10 -1.88 -29.02
CA TYR A 89 21.47 -2.88 -28.01
C TYR A 89 20.33 -3.88 -27.85
N ARG A 90 20.60 -5.18 -28.02
CA ARG A 90 19.68 -6.26 -27.66
C ARG A 90 20.23 -7.00 -26.46
N PHE A 91 19.45 -7.05 -25.38
CA PHE A 91 19.78 -7.88 -24.23
C PHE A 91 19.20 -9.28 -24.47
N PRO A 92 19.97 -10.36 -24.25
CA PRO A 92 19.41 -11.70 -24.30
C PRO A 92 18.29 -11.81 -23.25
N GLU A 93 17.16 -12.42 -23.61
CA GLU A 93 16.14 -12.74 -22.60
C GLU A 93 16.80 -13.63 -21.55
N GLU A 94 16.69 -13.24 -20.28
CA GLU A 94 17.13 -14.06 -19.17
C GLU A 94 16.41 -15.39 -19.27
N THR A 95 17.14 -16.41 -19.69
CA THR A 95 16.66 -17.78 -19.79
C THR A 95 16.46 -18.26 -18.36
N LYS A 96 15.24 -18.09 -17.84
CA LYS A 96 14.82 -18.67 -16.56
C LYS A 96 14.48 -20.14 -16.74
#